data_AF-A0A1B6JMG4-F1
#
_entry.id   AF-A0A1B6JMG4-F1
#
_cell.length_a   1.000
_cell.length_b   1.000
_cell.length_c   1.000
_cell.angle_alpha   90.00
_cell.angle_beta   90.00
_cell.angle_gamma   90.00
#
_symmetry.space_group_name_H-M   'P 1'
#
loop_
_entity.id
_entity.type
_entity.pdbx_description
1 polymer ?
#
loop_
_entity_poly.entity_id
_entity_poly.type
_entity_poly.pdbx_seq_one_letter_code
_entity_poly.pdbx_strand_id
1 'polypeptide(L)'
;ISAYLFLNGYGHFYYLWHRSDAGIVRFFQVLFRLNMTTVILCLCMNRPYQFYYYVPVVSFWFSLLYLVLVAPPRVTAASCEHNPLHYLYLVLKLVGLFSFIIMLYMSEVFFDKVFVTRPWKALFVTTDDDIHEWWFRWKLDRYSTSYGAVFAMMLLFAQNSSLVDDNNHSNLFTSRIALCSVFIAFVGLGCSSTFALLCQTKAECNEVHSYTVFIPIVSYVFLRNVSGILRTRYSSFFAWFGRLSLELFVTQYHVWLAADNHGVLVLLPGYPVLNVLISCFIMVCVTHELHDLTRALLPFAVPNDWRLVLRNIGLFLMVLIPIGIHDGMF
;
A
#
# COMPACT_ATOMS: atom_id res chain seq x y z
N ILE A 1 8.52 0.53 1.41
CA ILE A 1 7.36 0.62 0.49
C ILE A 1 6.67 -0.74 0.35
N SER A 2 7.36 -1.78 -0.12
CA SER A 2 6.78 -3.12 -0.32
C SER A 2 6.08 -3.72 0.90
N ALA A 3 6.64 -3.55 2.11
CA ALA A 3 5.98 -3.99 3.35
C ALA A 3 4.63 -3.29 3.60
N TYR A 4 4.52 -2.00 3.26
CA TYR A 4 3.25 -1.28 3.36
C TYR A 4 2.24 -1.80 2.32
N LEU A 5 2.68 -2.03 1.08
CA LEU A 5 1.83 -2.61 0.03
C LEU A 5 1.35 -4.02 0.39
N PHE A 6 2.23 -4.84 0.97
CA PHE A 6 1.86 -6.15 1.51
C PHE A 6 0.79 -6.03 2.61
N LEU A 7 0.98 -5.14 3.58
CA LEU A 7 0.00 -4.91 4.65
C LEU A 7 -1.32 -4.36 4.11
N ASN A 8 -1.27 -3.49 3.09
CA ASN A 8 -2.45 -2.96 2.41
C ASN A 8 -3.23 -4.09 1.71
N GLY A 9 -2.52 -4.92 0.94
CA GLY A 9 -3.10 -6.10 0.28
C GLY A 9 -3.72 -7.09 1.26
N TYR A 10 -3.00 -7.42 2.33
CA TYR A 10 -3.50 -8.25 3.43
C TYR A 10 -4.76 -7.65 4.08
N GLY A 11 -4.70 -6.40 4.51
CA GLY A 11 -5.76 -5.75 5.27
C GLY A 11 -7.05 -5.58 4.47
N HIS A 12 -6.95 -5.15 3.21
CA HIS A 12 -8.13 -4.99 2.36
C HIS A 12 -8.74 -6.33 1.93
N PHE A 13 -7.92 -7.34 1.65
CA PHE A 13 -8.40 -8.70 1.39
C PHE A 13 -9.16 -9.25 2.60
N TYR A 14 -8.53 -9.21 3.78
CA TYR A 14 -9.12 -9.72 5.01
C TYR A 14 -10.42 -8.99 5.40
N TYR A 15 -10.48 -7.67 5.17
CA TYR A 15 -11.68 -6.88 5.37
C TYR A 15 -12.83 -7.31 4.44
N LEU A 16 -12.56 -7.41 3.13
CA LEU A 16 -13.56 -7.76 2.12
C LEU A 16 -14.05 -9.21 2.23
N TRP A 17 -13.21 -10.09 2.78
CA TRP A 17 -13.59 -11.47 3.09
C TRP A 17 -14.68 -11.54 4.17
N HIS A 18 -14.49 -10.81 5.27
CA HIS A 18 -15.37 -10.85 6.43
C HIS A 18 -16.59 -9.94 6.28
N ARG A 19 -16.46 -8.80 5.59
CA ARG A 19 -17.55 -7.84 5.46
C ARG A 19 -18.20 -7.87 4.08
N SER A 20 -19.52 -7.80 4.10
CA SER A 20 -20.38 -7.73 2.91
C SER A 20 -20.48 -6.31 2.32
N ASP A 21 -19.89 -5.29 2.94
CA ASP A 21 -19.97 -3.86 2.55
C ASP A 21 -18.96 -3.42 1.46
N ALA A 22 -18.73 -4.27 0.45
CA ALA A 22 -17.88 -3.94 -0.71
C ALA A 22 -18.63 -3.06 -1.73
N GLY A 23 -19.06 -1.88 -1.28
CA GLY A 23 -19.71 -0.88 -2.10
C GLY A 23 -18.75 0.16 -2.64
N ILE A 24 -19.19 0.84 -3.70
CA ILE A 24 -18.48 1.97 -4.33
C ILE A 24 -18.09 3.06 -3.33
N VAL A 25 -18.89 3.27 -2.28
CA VAL A 25 -18.62 4.21 -1.18
C VAL A 25 -17.30 3.86 -0.49
N ARG A 26 -17.09 2.59 -0.14
CA ARG A 26 -15.88 2.13 0.55
C ARG A 26 -14.64 2.33 -0.32
N PHE A 27 -14.75 2.03 -1.60
CA PHE A 27 -13.68 2.25 -2.57
C PHE A 27 -13.23 3.71 -2.57
N PHE A 28 -14.17 4.64 -2.71
CA PHE A 28 -13.85 6.07 -2.70
C PHE A 28 -13.41 6.60 -1.33
N GLN A 29 -13.89 6.05 -0.21
CA GLN A 29 -13.42 6.44 1.11
C GLN A 29 -11.94 6.12 1.29
N VAL A 30 -11.50 4.94 0.83
CA VAL A 30 -10.09 4.56 0.88
C VAL A 30 -9.27 5.41 -0.07
N LEU A 31 -9.72 5.61 -1.31
CA LEU A 31 -9.02 6.46 -2.27
C LEU A 31 -8.89 7.90 -1.76
N PHE A 32 -9.95 8.50 -1.21
CA PHE A 32 -9.89 9.84 -0.65
C PHE A 32 -8.84 9.92 0.46
N ARG A 33 -8.85 8.97 1.41
CA ARG A 33 -7.86 8.95 2.49
C ARG A 33 -6.42 8.83 1.97
N LEU A 34 -6.19 8.02 0.94
CA LEU A 34 -4.86 7.86 0.36
C LEU A 34 -4.40 9.11 -0.40
N ASN A 35 -5.32 9.82 -1.06
CA ASN A 35 -4.99 10.81 -2.07
C ASN A 35 -5.15 12.27 -1.64
N MET A 36 -5.95 12.55 -0.60
CA MET A 36 -6.35 13.91 -0.24
C MET A 36 -5.15 14.85 -0.09
N THR A 37 -4.18 14.48 0.75
CA THR A 37 -2.99 15.30 1.00
C THR A 37 -2.17 15.51 -0.27
N THR A 38 -1.95 14.45 -1.04
CA THR A 38 -1.15 14.51 -2.27
C THR A 38 -1.79 15.36 -3.34
N VAL A 39 -3.10 15.21 -3.57
CA VAL A 39 -3.83 16.01 -4.57
C VAL A 39 -3.78 17.49 -4.21
N ILE A 40 -3.98 17.84 -2.93
CA ILE A 40 -3.90 19.24 -2.49
C ILE A 40 -2.48 19.79 -2.69
N LEU A 41 -1.45 19.02 -2.35
CA LEU A 41 -0.06 19.44 -2.56
C LEU A 41 0.29 19.61 -4.04
N CYS A 42 -0.16 18.70 -4.91
CA CYS A 42 -0.01 18.84 -6.37
C CYS A 42 -0.61 20.16 -6.86
N LEU A 43 -1.84 20.50 -6.42
CA LEU A 43 -2.51 21.74 -6.79
C LEU A 43 -1.80 22.99 -6.23
N CYS A 44 -1.34 22.95 -4.98
CA CYS A 44 -0.65 24.08 -4.36
C CYS A 44 0.74 24.34 -4.95
N MET A 45 1.45 23.28 -5.33
CA MET A 45 2.85 23.35 -5.79
C MET A 45 2.99 23.38 -7.32
N ASN A 46 1.88 23.24 -8.06
CA ASN A 46 1.86 23.10 -9.50
C ASN A 46 2.77 21.95 -10.01
N ARG A 47 2.65 20.77 -9.40
CA ARG A 47 3.46 19.59 -9.73
C ARG A 47 2.59 18.39 -10.12
N PRO A 48 3.04 17.56 -11.09
CA PRO A 48 2.26 16.40 -11.54
C PRO A 48 2.11 15.37 -10.42
N TYR A 49 1.06 14.56 -10.50
CA TYR A 49 0.75 13.55 -9.49
C TYR A 49 1.87 12.53 -9.26
N GLN A 50 2.62 12.19 -10.31
CA GLN A 50 3.78 11.29 -10.24
C GLN A 50 4.95 11.83 -9.40
N PHE A 51 5.02 13.13 -9.11
CA PHE A 51 6.03 13.67 -8.20
C PHE A 51 5.97 13.00 -6.82
N TYR A 52 4.76 12.63 -6.37
CA TYR A 52 4.54 11.87 -5.14
C TYR A 52 4.29 10.39 -5.42
N TYR A 53 5.12 9.76 -6.28
CA TYR A 53 4.95 8.42 -6.87
C TYR A 53 4.39 7.32 -5.95
N TYR A 54 4.71 7.35 -4.65
CA TYR A 54 4.25 6.36 -3.69
C TYR A 54 2.72 6.28 -3.59
N VAL A 55 2.03 7.42 -3.57
CA VAL A 55 0.57 7.47 -3.43
C VAL A 55 -0.17 6.94 -4.68
N PRO A 56 0.24 7.31 -5.92
CA PRO A 56 -0.23 6.66 -7.15
C PRO A 56 -0.05 5.13 -7.11
N VAL A 57 1.12 4.65 -6.70
CA VAL A 57 1.42 3.20 -6.63
C VAL A 57 0.49 2.48 -5.65
N VAL A 58 0.34 3.00 -4.42
CA VAL A 58 -0.56 2.42 -3.41
C VAL A 58 -2.00 2.43 -3.90
N SER A 59 -2.46 3.54 -4.48
CA SER A 59 -3.83 3.69 -4.98
C SER A 59 -4.13 2.74 -6.14
N PHE A 60 -3.18 2.55 -7.05
CA PHE A 60 -3.27 1.59 -8.15
C PHE A 60 -3.41 0.15 -7.63
N TRP A 61 -2.51 -0.28 -6.74
CA TRP A 61 -2.54 -1.65 -6.23
C TRP A 61 -3.78 -1.93 -5.37
N PHE A 62 -4.20 -0.97 -4.56
CA PHE A 62 -5.48 -1.04 -3.84
C PHE A 62 -6.64 -1.22 -4.83
N SER A 63 -6.70 -0.39 -5.87
CA SER A 63 -7.78 -0.42 -6.85
C SER A 63 -7.83 -1.74 -7.62
N LEU A 64 -6.68 -2.22 -8.08
CA LEU A 64 -6.57 -3.49 -8.80
C LEU A 64 -7.02 -4.66 -7.92
N LEU A 65 -6.54 -4.74 -6.68
CA LEU A 65 -6.95 -5.79 -5.74
C LEU A 65 -8.46 -5.70 -5.43
N TYR A 66 -8.97 -4.50 -5.17
CA TYR A 66 -10.38 -4.28 -4.88
C TYR A 66 -11.27 -4.74 -6.03
N LEU A 67 -10.92 -4.37 -7.28
CA LEU A 67 -11.65 -4.76 -8.47
C LEU A 67 -11.66 -6.29 -8.65
N VAL A 68 -10.53 -6.98 -8.48
CA VAL A 68 -10.45 -8.44 -8.58
C VAL A 68 -11.35 -9.13 -7.54
N LEU A 69 -11.36 -8.63 -6.31
CA LEU A 69 -12.16 -9.23 -5.23
C LEU A 69 -13.66 -8.97 -5.41
N VAL A 70 -14.04 -7.78 -5.88
CA VAL A 70 -15.45 -7.40 -6.12
C VAL A 70 -16.01 -7.99 -7.41
N ALA A 71 -15.17 -8.26 -8.42
CA ALA A 71 -15.59 -8.85 -9.68
C ALA A 71 -16.43 -10.13 -9.45
N PRO A 72 -17.54 -10.35 -10.18
CA PRO A 72 -18.32 -11.58 -10.03
C PRO A 72 -17.49 -12.84 -10.38
N PRO A 73 -17.65 -13.97 -9.66
CA PRO A 73 -18.48 -14.17 -8.46
C PRO A 73 -17.84 -13.55 -7.21
N ARG A 74 -18.66 -12.90 -6.38
CA ARG A 74 -18.18 -12.31 -5.13
C ARG A 74 -18.03 -13.39 -4.06
N VAL A 75 -16.80 -13.53 -3.57
CA VAL A 75 -16.43 -14.53 -2.56
C VAL A 75 -16.30 -13.82 -1.21
N THR A 76 -17.03 -14.31 -0.22
CA THR A 76 -17.00 -13.86 1.18
C THR A 76 -17.03 -15.08 2.09
N ALA A 77 -16.74 -14.89 3.38
CA ALA A 77 -16.80 -15.96 4.38
C ALA A 77 -18.15 -16.73 4.33
N ALA A 78 -19.27 -16.00 4.40
CA ALA A 78 -20.62 -16.59 4.31
C ALA A 78 -20.85 -17.33 2.99
N SER A 79 -20.33 -16.81 1.88
CA SER A 79 -20.46 -17.44 0.56
C SER A 79 -19.73 -18.79 0.52
N CYS A 80 -18.57 -18.89 1.18
CA CYS A 80 -17.79 -20.13 1.27
C CYS A 80 -18.36 -21.15 2.24
N GLU A 81 -19.06 -20.72 3.29
CA GLU A 81 -19.81 -21.62 4.19
C GLU A 81 -20.93 -22.35 3.44
N HIS A 82 -21.61 -21.66 2.53
CA HIS A 82 -22.65 -22.27 1.70
C HIS A 82 -22.08 -23.16 0.59
N ASN A 83 -20.99 -22.76 -0.07
CA ASN A 83 -20.39 -23.50 -1.17
C ASN A 83 -18.84 -23.51 -1.09
N PRO A 84 -18.19 -24.64 -0.81
CA PRO A 84 -16.74 -24.72 -0.71
C PRO A 84 -16.03 -24.50 -2.06
N LEU A 85 -16.73 -24.65 -3.19
CA LEU A 85 -16.20 -24.32 -4.52
C LEU A 85 -15.82 -22.84 -4.66
N HIS A 86 -16.33 -21.96 -3.80
CA HIS A 86 -15.97 -20.55 -3.82
C HIS A 86 -14.50 -20.28 -3.45
N TYR A 87 -13.83 -21.18 -2.73
CA TYR A 87 -12.38 -21.12 -2.56
C TYR A 87 -11.64 -21.26 -3.89
N LEU A 88 -12.12 -22.13 -4.79
CA LEU A 88 -11.53 -22.30 -6.11
C LEU A 88 -11.65 -21.01 -6.94
N TYR A 89 -12.80 -20.34 -6.90
CA TYR A 89 -12.96 -19.04 -7.58
C TYR A 89 -12.01 -17.98 -7.03
N LEU A 90 -11.74 -17.98 -5.72
CA LEU A 90 -10.77 -17.06 -5.12
C LEU A 90 -9.34 -17.35 -5.59
N VAL A 91 -8.94 -18.63 -5.66
CA VAL A 91 -7.64 -19.03 -6.22
C VAL A 91 -7.54 -18.63 -7.69
N LEU A 92 -8.58 -18.89 -8.50
CA LEU A 92 -8.62 -18.49 -9.91
C LEU A 92 -8.49 -16.98 -10.09
N LYS A 93 -9.12 -16.18 -9.23
CA LYS A 93 -8.96 -14.72 -9.22
C LYS A 93 -7.53 -14.27 -8.92
N LEU A 94 -6.85 -14.90 -7.94
CA LEU A 94 -5.46 -14.60 -7.65
C LEU A 94 -4.53 -15.03 -8.78
N VAL A 95 -4.74 -16.21 -9.38
CA VAL A 95 -4.00 -16.65 -10.56
C VAL A 95 -4.20 -15.66 -11.70
N GLY A 96 -5.44 -15.23 -11.96
CA GLY A 96 -5.75 -14.19 -12.95
C GLY A 96 -5.04 -12.86 -12.68
N LEU A 97 -4.97 -12.44 -11.41
CA LEU A 97 -4.20 -11.25 -11.00
C LEU A 97 -2.70 -11.41 -11.30
N PHE A 98 -2.08 -12.55 -10.95
CA PHE A 98 -0.67 -12.83 -11.28
C PHE A 98 -0.44 -12.89 -12.80
N SER A 99 -1.33 -13.55 -13.55
CA SER A 99 -1.26 -13.59 -15.01
C SER A 99 -1.36 -12.20 -15.64
N PHE A 100 -2.24 -11.34 -15.13
CA PHE A 100 -2.37 -9.96 -15.58
C PHE A 100 -1.10 -9.14 -15.31
N ILE A 101 -0.51 -9.28 -14.13
CA ILE A 101 0.77 -8.63 -13.78
C ILE A 101 1.89 -9.11 -14.70
N ILE A 102 2.00 -10.42 -14.94
CA ILE A 102 3.01 -11.00 -15.83
C ILE A 102 2.82 -10.49 -17.27
N MET A 103 1.58 -10.43 -17.76
CA MET A 103 1.29 -9.91 -19.09
C MET A 103 1.72 -8.44 -19.23
N LEU A 104 1.38 -7.59 -18.25
CA LEU A 104 1.81 -6.19 -18.23
C LEU A 104 3.34 -6.05 -18.16
N TYR A 105 4.01 -6.93 -17.41
CA TYR A 105 5.47 -6.89 -17.31
C TYR A 105 6.18 -7.34 -18.58
N MET A 106 5.70 -8.40 -19.22
CA MET A 106 6.35 -8.98 -20.40
C MET A 106 6.13 -8.15 -21.66
N SER A 107 5.10 -7.29 -21.69
CA SER A 107 4.77 -6.46 -22.84
C SER A 107 4.79 -4.97 -22.48
N GLU A 108 5.93 -4.32 -22.72
CA GLU A 108 6.11 -2.87 -22.58
C GLU A 108 5.12 -2.09 -23.45
N VAL A 109 4.86 -2.55 -24.69
CA VAL A 109 3.86 -1.95 -25.58
C VAL A 109 2.46 -2.01 -24.98
N PHE A 110 2.09 -3.13 -24.36
CA PHE A 110 0.79 -3.26 -23.71
C PHE A 110 0.71 -2.37 -22.46
N PHE A 111 1.80 -2.27 -21.69
CA PHE A 111 1.89 -1.36 -20.55
C PHE A 111 1.65 0.09 -20.97
N ASP A 112 2.36 0.58 -21.99
CA ASP A 112 2.19 1.94 -22.51
C ASP A 112 0.76 2.18 -22.99
N LYS A 113 0.16 1.22 -23.70
CA LYS A 113 -1.24 1.35 -24.13
C LYS A 113 -2.21 1.42 -22.96
N VAL A 114 -1.97 0.70 -21.87
CA VAL A 114 -2.84 0.73 -20.69
C VAL A 114 -2.70 2.06 -19.94
N PHE A 115 -1.48 2.56 -19.73
CA PHE A 115 -1.23 3.71 -18.86
C PHE A 115 -1.18 5.07 -19.58
N VAL A 116 -0.80 5.11 -20.85
CA VAL A 116 -0.66 6.36 -21.64
C VAL A 116 -1.93 6.68 -22.45
N THR A 117 -2.99 5.86 -22.33
CA THR A 117 -4.28 6.16 -22.97
C THR A 117 -5.08 7.22 -22.19
N ARG A 118 -5.71 8.13 -22.94
CA ARG A 118 -6.66 9.09 -22.38
C ARG A 118 -7.95 8.36 -21.96
N PRO A 119 -8.59 8.73 -20.85
CA PRO A 119 -8.43 10.02 -20.13
C PRO A 119 -7.44 10.02 -18.95
N TRP A 120 -6.87 8.89 -18.55
CA TRP A 120 -6.09 8.80 -17.30
C TRP A 120 -4.58 8.94 -17.46
N LYS A 121 -4.05 9.12 -18.68
CA LYS A 121 -2.62 9.35 -18.98
C LYS A 121 -1.94 10.26 -17.94
N ALA A 122 -2.59 11.38 -17.66
CA ALA A 122 -2.27 12.37 -16.64
C ALA A 122 -1.76 11.82 -15.30
N LEU A 123 -2.34 10.73 -14.85
CA LEU A 123 -2.09 10.18 -13.53
C LEU A 123 -0.76 9.41 -13.48
N PHE A 124 -0.20 9.02 -14.62
CA PHE A 124 0.90 8.06 -14.73
C PHE A 124 2.16 8.63 -15.37
N VAL A 125 2.15 9.91 -15.73
CA VAL A 125 3.21 10.55 -16.50
C VAL A 125 3.76 11.77 -15.76
N THR A 126 5.04 12.10 -15.97
CA THR A 126 5.69 13.29 -15.41
C THR A 126 5.44 14.55 -16.25
N THR A 127 6.00 15.71 -15.86
CA THR A 127 5.88 16.96 -16.62
C THR A 127 6.41 16.85 -18.05
N ASP A 128 7.39 15.98 -18.28
CA ASP A 128 8.09 15.83 -19.57
C ASP A 128 7.45 14.76 -20.46
N ASP A 129 6.22 14.36 -20.13
CA ASP A 129 5.50 13.27 -20.80
C ASP A 129 6.18 11.88 -20.66
N ASP A 130 6.99 11.69 -19.61
CA ASP A 130 7.77 10.47 -19.36
C ASP A 130 7.07 9.48 -18.40
N ILE A 131 6.96 8.21 -18.83
CA ILE A 131 6.38 7.08 -18.08
C ILE A 131 7.44 6.24 -17.34
N HIS A 132 8.73 6.46 -17.59
CA HIS A 132 9.81 5.61 -17.05
C HIS A 132 9.79 5.51 -15.53
N GLU A 133 9.50 6.59 -14.81
CA GLU A 133 9.40 6.56 -13.34
C GLU A 133 8.23 5.67 -12.89
N TRP A 134 7.06 5.80 -13.52
CA TRP A 134 5.90 4.96 -13.21
C TRP A 134 6.20 3.48 -13.49
N TRP A 135 6.77 3.17 -14.67
CA TRP A 135 7.18 1.82 -15.02
C TRP A 135 8.18 1.23 -14.02
N PHE A 136 9.21 2.01 -13.66
CA PHE A 136 10.24 1.57 -12.71
C PHE A 136 9.64 1.25 -11.33
N ARG A 137 8.80 2.12 -10.79
CA ARG A 137 8.16 1.92 -9.47
C ARG A 137 7.15 0.78 -9.49
N TRP A 138 6.36 0.68 -10.56
CA TRP A 138 5.41 -0.41 -10.74
C TRP A 138 6.13 -1.77 -10.84
N LYS A 139 7.20 -1.84 -11.65
CA LYS A 139 8.02 -3.04 -11.84
C LYS A 139 8.65 -3.52 -10.53
N LEU A 140 9.14 -2.58 -9.71
CA LEU A 140 9.80 -2.90 -8.45
C LEU A 140 8.86 -3.58 -7.44
N ASP A 141 7.61 -3.11 -7.34
CA ASP A 141 6.66 -3.54 -6.31
C ASP A 141 5.54 -4.45 -6.82
N ARG A 142 5.69 -5.00 -8.03
CA ARG A 142 4.62 -5.67 -8.79
C ARG A 142 3.87 -6.80 -8.07
N TYR A 143 4.52 -7.51 -7.16
CA TYR A 143 3.92 -8.63 -6.43
C TYR A 143 3.63 -8.32 -4.97
N SER A 144 4.07 -7.18 -4.43
CA SER A 144 4.01 -6.87 -3.00
C SER A 144 2.60 -6.98 -2.44
N THR A 145 1.62 -6.38 -3.12
CA THR A 145 0.20 -6.42 -2.73
C THR A 145 -0.39 -7.81 -2.91
N SER A 146 -0.05 -8.50 -3.99
CA SER A 146 -0.50 -9.86 -4.29
C SER A 146 0.00 -10.87 -3.24
N TYR A 147 1.25 -10.73 -2.79
CA TYR A 147 1.77 -11.53 -1.67
C TYR A 147 1.00 -11.30 -0.38
N GLY A 148 0.59 -10.05 -0.10
CA GLY A 148 -0.28 -9.74 1.03
C GLY A 148 -1.64 -10.42 0.95
N ALA A 149 -2.26 -10.42 -0.24
CA ALA A 149 -3.53 -11.08 -0.49
C ALA A 149 -3.42 -12.62 -0.38
N VAL A 150 -2.35 -13.21 -0.92
CA VAL A 150 -2.06 -14.65 -0.78
C VAL A 150 -1.83 -15.01 0.68
N PHE A 151 -1.08 -14.20 1.44
CA PHE A 151 -0.88 -14.41 2.87
C PHE A 151 -2.19 -14.35 3.64
N ALA A 152 -3.07 -13.40 3.32
CA ALA A 152 -4.41 -13.34 3.92
C ALA A 152 -5.22 -14.61 3.63
N MET A 153 -5.24 -15.08 2.38
CA MET A 153 -5.90 -16.33 2.01
C MET A 153 -5.35 -17.53 2.79
N MET A 154 -4.03 -17.67 2.88
CA MET A 154 -3.37 -18.74 3.64
C MET A 154 -3.74 -18.69 5.12
N LEU A 155 -3.77 -17.50 5.72
CA LEU A 155 -4.15 -17.31 7.12
C LEU A 155 -5.60 -17.74 7.36
N LEU A 156 -6.52 -17.35 6.48
CA LEU A 156 -7.93 -17.73 6.56
C LEU A 156 -8.12 -19.25 6.43
N PHE A 157 -7.40 -19.89 5.52
CA PHE A 157 -7.43 -21.34 5.38
C PHE A 157 -6.89 -22.04 6.63
N ALA A 158 -5.82 -21.50 7.21
CA ALA A 158 -5.22 -22.02 8.44
C ALA A 158 -6.16 -21.85 9.66
N GLN A 159 -6.88 -20.73 9.75
CA GLN A 159 -7.91 -20.49 10.75
C GLN A 159 -9.07 -21.47 10.61
N ASN A 160 -9.59 -21.67 9.39
CA ASN A 160 -10.70 -22.59 9.12
C ASN A 160 -10.34 -24.06 9.35
N SER A 161 -9.07 -24.43 9.15
CA SER A 161 -8.55 -25.78 9.41
C SER A 161 -8.15 -26.00 10.87
N SER A 162 -8.39 -25.03 11.76
CA SER A 162 -7.94 -25.04 13.17
C SER A 162 -6.43 -25.26 13.38
N LEU A 163 -5.62 -24.92 12.37
CA LEU A 163 -4.15 -25.02 12.45
C LEU A 163 -3.55 -23.89 13.28
N VAL A 164 -4.29 -22.78 13.43
CA VAL A 164 -3.91 -21.59 14.17
C VAL A 164 -4.79 -21.48 15.42
N ASP A 165 -4.18 -21.47 16.60
CA ASP A 165 -4.87 -21.23 17.87
C ASP A 165 -4.78 -19.75 18.25
N ASP A 166 -5.76 -18.98 17.78
CA ASP A 166 -5.87 -17.55 18.08
C ASP A 166 -6.76 -17.26 19.31
N ASN A 167 -7.39 -18.28 19.90
CA ASN A 167 -8.34 -18.10 21.00
C ASN A 167 -7.69 -17.95 22.36
N ASN A 168 -6.43 -18.40 22.49
CA ASN A 168 -5.70 -18.36 23.75
C ASN A 168 -4.50 -17.39 23.69
N HIS A 169 -4.03 -16.93 24.84
CA HIS A 169 -2.80 -16.13 24.99
C HIS A 169 -1.51 -16.95 24.80
N SER A 170 -1.62 -18.23 24.45
CA SER A 170 -0.50 -19.12 24.19
C SER A 170 0.13 -18.88 22.80
N ASN A 171 1.14 -19.69 22.48
CA ASN A 171 1.74 -19.70 21.15
C ASN A 171 0.69 -19.97 20.07
N LEU A 172 0.87 -19.33 18.91
CA LEU A 172 -0.05 -19.43 17.77
C LEU A 172 -0.17 -20.86 17.22
N PHE A 173 0.91 -21.62 17.34
CA PHE A 173 1.01 -23.03 16.93
C PHE A 173 1.42 -23.90 18.12
N THR A 174 1.26 -25.22 17.98
CA THR A 174 1.88 -26.18 18.90
C THR A 174 3.39 -25.97 18.97
N SER A 175 3.99 -26.21 20.15
CA SER A 175 5.37 -25.81 20.46
C SER A 175 6.43 -26.26 19.43
N ARG A 176 6.27 -27.45 18.83
CA ARG A 176 7.19 -27.95 17.79
C ARG A 176 7.10 -27.13 16.51
N ILE A 177 5.88 -26.90 16.01
CA ILE A 177 5.61 -26.09 14.81
C ILE A 177 6.02 -24.64 15.06
N ALA A 178 5.73 -24.12 16.26
CA ALA A 178 6.15 -22.78 16.67
C ALA A 178 7.68 -22.64 16.60
N LEU A 179 8.44 -23.57 17.19
CA LEU A 179 9.91 -23.53 17.15
C LEU A 179 10.46 -23.62 15.72
N CYS A 180 9.95 -24.55 14.91
CA CYS A 180 10.34 -24.68 13.50
C CYS A 180 10.04 -23.41 12.70
N SER A 181 8.84 -22.83 12.87
CA SER A 181 8.43 -21.60 12.17
C SER A 181 9.31 -20.40 12.55
N VAL A 182 9.69 -20.27 13.83
CA VAL A 182 10.60 -19.23 14.32
C VAL A 182 12.00 -19.43 13.75
N PHE A 183 12.52 -20.66 13.73
CA PHE A 183 13.82 -20.97 13.13
C PHE A 183 13.86 -20.62 11.64
N ILE A 184 12.85 -21.05 10.87
CA ILE A 184 12.72 -20.72 9.45
C ILE A 184 12.64 -19.20 9.25
N ALA A 185 11.91 -18.49 10.12
CA ALA A 185 11.81 -17.04 10.03
C ALA A 185 13.16 -16.34 10.28
N PHE A 186 13.94 -16.78 11.27
CA PHE A 186 15.30 -16.27 11.49
C PHE A 186 16.22 -16.55 10.31
N VAL A 187 16.19 -17.76 9.75
CA VAL A 187 16.96 -18.11 8.54
C VAL A 187 16.54 -17.21 7.38
N GLY A 188 15.24 -17.00 7.16
CA GLY A 188 14.73 -16.12 6.10
C GLY A 188 15.19 -14.66 6.25
N LEU A 189 15.19 -14.11 7.47
CA LEU A 189 15.75 -12.77 7.73
C LEU A 189 17.26 -12.73 7.53
N GLY A 190 17.98 -13.77 8.00
CA GLY A 190 19.42 -13.89 7.79
C GLY A 190 19.78 -13.91 6.31
N CYS A 191 19.15 -14.79 5.54
CA CYS A 191 19.35 -14.88 4.08
C CYS A 191 19.01 -13.57 3.36
N SER A 192 17.91 -12.92 3.72
CA SER A 192 17.49 -11.65 3.10
C SER A 192 18.47 -10.52 3.42
N SER A 193 18.96 -10.47 4.67
CA SER A 193 19.93 -9.46 5.10
C SER A 193 21.29 -9.68 4.46
N THR A 194 21.76 -10.92 4.41
CA THR A 194 23.00 -11.29 3.71
C THR A 194 22.90 -10.98 2.22
N PHE A 195 21.78 -11.29 1.57
CA PHE A 195 21.54 -10.90 0.18
C PHE A 195 21.59 -9.38 0.00
N ALA A 196 20.94 -8.61 0.87
CA ALA A 196 20.96 -7.15 0.81
C ALA A 196 22.37 -6.55 1.00
N LEU A 197 23.23 -7.17 1.81
CA LEU A 197 24.60 -6.72 2.04
C LEU A 197 25.58 -7.14 0.93
N LEU A 198 25.37 -8.30 0.30
CA LEU A 198 26.24 -8.84 -0.74
C LEU A 198 25.84 -8.41 -2.16
N CYS A 199 24.66 -7.82 -2.32
CA CYS A 199 24.20 -7.36 -3.63
C CYS A 199 25.09 -6.21 -4.15
N GLN A 200 25.76 -6.44 -5.27
CA GLN A 200 26.83 -5.56 -5.76
C GLN A 200 26.30 -4.27 -6.40
N THR A 201 25.22 -4.37 -7.18
CA THR A 201 24.68 -3.22 -7.92
C THR A 201 23.19 -3.02 -7.64
N LYS A 202 22.78 -1.74 -7.50
CA LYS A 202 21.37 -1.37 -7.28
C LYS A 202 20.45 -1.94 -8.35
N ALA A 203 20.90 -2.02 -9.60
CA ALA A 203 20.13 -2.57 -10.72
C ALA A 203 19.81 -4.04 -10.51
N GLU A 204 20.81 -4.88 -10.20
CA GLU A 204 20.61 -6.31 -9.93
C GLU A 204 19.70 -6.53 -8.73
N CYS A 205 19.88 -5.75 -7.65
CA CYS A 205 19.02 -5.88 -6.47
C CYS A 205 17.56 -5.57 -6.82
N ASN A 206 17.31 -4.53 -7.62
CA ASN A 206 15.96 -4.13 -8.01
C ASN A 206 15.25 -5.17 -8.88
N GLU A 207 15.99 -5.87 -9.77
CA GLU A 207 15.41 -6.95 -10.58
C GLU A 207 14.91 -8.11 -9.70
N VAL A 208 15.70 -8.49 -8.70
CA VAL A 208 15.40 -9.62 -7.81
C VAL A 208 14.40 -9.23 -6.71
N HIS A 209 14.41 -7.98 -6.27
CA HIS A 209 13.60 -7.47 -5.14
C HIS A 209 12.13 -7.88 -5.22
N SER A 210 11.52 -7.70 -6.39
CA SER A 210 10.09 -8.00 -6.58
C SER A 210 9.72 -9.46 -6.27
N TYR A 211 10.66 -10.40 -6.38
CA TYR A 211 10.48 -11.82 -6.12
C TYR A 211 10.84 -12.22 -4.69
N THR A 212 11.77 -11.52 -4.04
CA THR A 212 12.32 -11.93 -2.73
C THR A 212 11.76 -11.13 -1.56
N VAL A 213 11.13 -9.98 -1.81
CA VAL A 213 10.70 -9.05 -0.76
C VAL A 213 9.69 -9.63 0.23
N PHE A 214 8.91 -10.65 -0.16
CA PHE A 214 7.98 -11.31 0.75
C PHE A 214 8.70 -12.07 1.87
N ILE A 215 9.93 -12.54 1.64
CA ILE A 215 10.70 -13.35 2.60
C ILE A 215 10.92 -12.59 3.91
N PRO A 216 11.55 -11.39 3.92
CA PRO A 216 11.77 -10.67 5.17
C PRO A 216 10.47 -10.21 5.83
N ILE A 217 9.43 -9.88 5.02
CA ILE A 217 8.12 -9.46 5.54
C ILE A 217 7.46 -10.62 6.28
N VAL A 218 7.32 -11.78 5.64
CA VAL A 218 6.70 -12.97 6.22
C VAL A 218 7.50 -13.45 7.42
N SER A 219 8.83 -13.51 7.33
CA SER A 219 9.67 -13.87 8.47
C SER A 219 9.42 -12.96 9.69
N TYR A 220 9.39 -11.63 9.49
CA TYR A 220 9.08 -10.71 10.57
C TYR A 220 7.68 -10.94 11.17
N VAL A 221 6.68 -11.17 10.31
CA VAL A 221 5.30 -11.49 10.73
C VAL A 221 5.29 -12.75 11.60
N PHE A 222 5.96 -13.83 11.21
CA PHE A 222 6.04 -15.04 12.03
C PHE A 222 6.74 -14.80 13.37
N LEU A 223 7.91 -14.16 13.38
CA LEU A 223 8.63 -13.87 14.64
C LEU A 223 7.79 -13.04 15.61
N ARG A 224 7.04 -12.07 15.10
CA ARG A 224 6.18 -11.21 15.91
C ARG A 224 4.95 -11.94 16.45
N ASN A 225 4.36 -12.85 15.68
CA ASN A 225 3.03 -13.41 15.98
C ASN A 225 3.03 -14.83 16.55
N VAL A 226 4.11 -15.61 16.43
CA VAL A 226 4.14 -17.01 16.91
C VAL A 226 4.21 -17.11 18.43
N SER A 227 5.01 -16.26 19.08
CA SER A 227 5.15 -16.25 20.54
C SER A 227 3.97 -15.55 21.20
N GLY A 228 3.38 -16.19 22.21
CA GLY A 228 2.27 -15.63 23.01
C GLY A 228 2.58 -14.25 23.61
N ILE A 229 3.84 -14.04 24.06
CA ILE A 229 4.27 -12.77 24.68
C ILE A 229 4.35 -11.65 23.63
N LEU A 230 4.88 -11.95 22.44
CA LEU A 230 5.10 -10.94 21.39
C LEU A 230 3.80 -10.58 20.65
N ARG A 231 2.86 -11.53 20.49
CA ARG A 231 1.57 -11.24 19.83
C ARG A 231 0.65 -10.39 20.69
N THR A 232 0.71 -10.53 22.02
CA THR A 232 -0.16 -9.82 22.98
C THR A 232 0.35 -8.44 23.37
N ARG A 233 1.61 -8.11 23.07
CA ARG A 233 2.20 -6.81 23.37
C ARG A 233 2.50 -6.03 22.10
N TYR A 234 2.31 -4.72 22.15
CA TYR A 234 2.73 -3.81 21.09
C TYR A 234 3.08 -2.45 21.69
N SER A 235 3.89 -1.67 20.98
CA SER A 235 4.19 -0.29 21.37
C SER A 235 3.12 0.65 20.83
N SER A 236 2.40 1.31 21.72
CA SER A 236 1.40 2.33 21.36
C SER A 236 2.03 3.50 20.60
N PHE A 237 3.28 3.84 20.91
CA PHE A 237 4.04 4.88 20.23
C PHE A 237 4.29 4.54 18.75
N PHE A 238 4.85 3.36 18.47
CA PHE A 238 5.07 2.95 17.08
C PHE A 238 3.76 2.67 16.32
N ALA A 239 2.72 2.18 17.01
CA ALA A 239 1.39 2.04 16.42
C ALA A 239 0.79 3.40 16.03
N TRP A 240 1.04 4.46 16.81
CA TRP A 240 0.62 5.82 16.46
C TRP A 240 1.33 6.32 15.20
N PHE A 241 2.66 6.16 15.10
CA PHE A 241 3.40 6.47 13.86
C PHE A 241 2.88 5.68 12.65
N GLY A 242 2.58 4.39 12.82
CA GLY A 242 2.01 3.56 11.76
C GLY A 242 0.67 4.09 11.23
N ARG A 243 -0.15 4.70 12.09
CA ARG A 243 -1.44 5.30 11.69
C ARG A 243 -1.29 6.54 10.80
N LEU A 244 -0.18 7.26 10.93
CA LEU A 244 0.18 8.49 10.21
C LEU A 244 1.19 8.25 9.07
N SER A 245 1.49 6.99 8.76
CA SER A 245 2.64 6.61 7.93
C SER A 245 2.60 7.18 6.50
N LEU A 246 1.40 7.35 5.92
CA LEU A 246 1.25 7.91 4.58
C LEU A 246 1.52 9.41 4.57
N GLU A 247 0.92 10.13 5.51
CA GLU A 247 1.10 11.57 5.70
C GLU A 247 2.56 11.90 6.06
N LEU A 248 3.21 11.05 6.86
CA LEU A 248 4.64 11.19 7.19
C LEU A 248 5.50 11.06 5.94
N PHE A 249 5.20 10.07 5.10
CA PHE A 249 5.92 9.84 3.86
C PHE A 249 5.79 11.03 2.89
N VAL A 250 4.62 11.65 2.81
CA VAL A 250 4.41 12.82 1.94
C VAL A 250 5.08 14.06 2.52
N THR A 251 4.93 14.30 3.82
CA THR A 251 5.47 15.51 4.49
C THR A 251 7.01 15.53 4.50
N GLN A 252 7.67 14.38 4.49
CA GLN A 252 9.14 14.31 4.46
C GLN A 252 9.75 15.02 3.23
N TYR A 253 9.04 15.04 2.09
CA TYR A 253 9.48 15.72 0.87
C TYR A 253 9.58 17.23 1.05
N HIS A 254 8.82 17.79 1.97
CA HIS A 254 8.78 19.23 2.19
C HIS A 254 9.65 19.67 3.36
N VAL A 255 9.81 18.82 4.39
CA VAL A 255 10.56 19.17 5.59
C VAL A 255 12.00 18.68 5.53
N TRP A 256 12.25 17.43 5.15
CA TRP A 256 13.61 16.87 5.16
C TRP A 256 14.28 16.87 3.80
N LEU A 257 13.52 16.65 2.73
CA LEU A 257 14.01 16.53 1.36
C LEU A 257 13.61 17.74 0.51
N ALA A 258 13.77 18.94 1.07
CA ALA A 258 13.46 20.20 0.40
C ALA A 258 14.29 20.38 -0.90
N ALA A 259 13.88 21.33 -1.75
CA ALA A 259 14.51 21.59 -3.04
C ALA A 259 14.61 20.32 -3.93
N ASP A 260 13.47 19.67 -4.16
CA ASP A 260 13.33 18.49 -5.03
C ASP A 260 14.30 17.35 -4.67
N ASN A 261 14.43 17.04 -3.37
CA ASN A 261 15.34 16.03 -2.79
C ASN A 261 16.84 16.38 -2.80
N HIS A 262 17.23 17.60 -3.16
CA HIS A 262 18.63 18.03 -3.19
C HIS A 262 19.06 18.84 -1.97
N GLY A 263 18.12 19.26 -1.12
CA GLY A 263 18.36 20.10 0.05
C GLY A 263 17.79 19.52 1.33
N VAL A 264 18.41 19.88 2.45
CA VAL A 264 17.86 19.64 3.79
C VAL A 264 17.45 20.99 4.36
N LEU A 265 16.26 21.07 4.96
CA LEU A 265 15.82 22.28 5.64
C LEU A 265 16.71 22.54 6.86
N VAL A 266 17.42 23.67 6.85
CA VAL A 266 18.25 24.12 7.98
C VAL A 266 17.60 25.35 8.61
N LEU A 267 16.98 25.13 9.77
CA LEU A 267 16.40 26.18 10.62
C LEU A 267 17.44 26.79 11.57
N LEU A 268 18.37 25.96 12.08
CA LEU A 268 19.42 26.37 13.00
C LEU A 268 20.81 26.07 12.42
N PRO A 269 21.47 27.05 11.76
CA PRO A 269 22.82 26.87 11.26
C PRO A 269 23.80 26.63 12.42
N GLY A 270 24.75 25.71 12.23
CA GLY A 270 25.79 25.37 13.23
C GLY A 270 25.41 24.29 14.25
N TYR A 271 24.13 23.90 14.36
CA TYR A 271 23.67 22.88 15.32
C TYR A 271 22.87 21.75 14.63
N PRO A 272 23.55 20.81 13.93
CA PRO A 272 22.88 19.82 13.09
C PRO A 272 21.94 18.89 13.86
N VAL A 273 22.33 18.44 15.06
CA VAL A 273 21.50 17.54 15.89
C VAL A 273 20.22 18.24 16.33
N LEU A 274 20.33 19.49 16.80
CA LEU A 274 19.17 20.27 17.24
C LEU A 274 18.25 20.61 16.06
N ASN A 275 18.81 20.91 14.88
CA ASN A 275 18.04 21.11 13.66
C ASN A 275 17.22 19.88 13.28
N VAL A 276 17.81 18.68 13.36
CA VAL A 276 17.09 17.42 13.11
C VAL A 276 15.98 17.23 14.14
N LEU A 277 16.24 17.42 15.44
CA LEU A 277 15.21 17.27 16.47
C LEU A 277 14.02 18.20 16.26
N ILE A 278 14.28 19.49 15.94
CA ILE A 278 13.23 20.48 15.71
C ILE A 278 12.47 20.17 14.42
N SER A 279 13.15 19.88 13.32
CA SER A 279 12.50 19.54 12.05
C SER A 279 11.67 18.25 12.15
N CYS A 280 12.17 17.23 12.86
CA CYS A 280 11.39 16.02 13.21
C CYS A 280 10.11 16.38 13.96
N PHE A 281 10.21 17.22 14.99
CA PHE A 281 9.05 17.65 15.79
C PHE A 281 8.01 18.37 14.92
N ILE A 282 8.45 19.35 14.12
CA ILE A 282 7.58 20.08 13.19
C ILE A 282 6.91 19.13 12.20
N MET A 283 7.68 18.23 11.58
CA MET A 283 7.15 17.25 10.61
C MET A 283 6.05 16.39 11.23
N VAL A 284 6.28 15.90 12.45
CA VAL A 284 5.33 15.05 13.18
C VAL A 284 4.05 15.83 13.53
N CYS A 285 4.17 17.08 13.98
CA CYS A 285 3.01 17.93 14.25
C CYS A 285 2.18 18.20 12.99
N VAL A 286 2.82 18.63 11.89
CA VAL A 286 2.15 18.90 10.62
C VAL A 286 1.44 17.66 10.09
N THR A 287 2.12 16.51 10.15
CA THR A 287 1.55 15.22 9.76
C THR A 287 0.31 14.87 10.57
N HIS A 288 0.37 15.07 11.89
CA HIS A 288 -0.76 14.77 12.78
C HIS A 288 -1.99 15.60 12.40
N GLU A 289 -1.82 16.91 12.18
CA GLU A 289 -2.90 17.79 11.74
C GLU A 289 -3.47 17.39 10.37
N LEU A 290 -2.61 17.07 9.40
CA LEU A 290 -3.05 16.63 8.06
C LEU A 290 -3.90 15.34 8.12
N HIS A 291 -3.51 14.40 8.98
CA HIS A 291 -4.27 13.16 9.17
C HIS A 291 -5.63 13.40 9.81
N ASP A 292 -5.72 14.28 10.80
CA ASP A 292 -6.98 14.63 11.43
C ASP A 292 -7.90 15.41 10.48
N LEU A 293 -7.34 16.33 9.67
CA LEU A 293 -8.08 17.03 8.61
C LEU A 293 -8.62 16.07 7.55
N THR A 294 -7.81 15.10 7.11
CA THR A 294 -8.24 14.08 6.14
C THR A 294 -9.45 13.29 6.68
N ARG A 295 -9.46 12.97 7.97
CA ARG A 295 -10.58 12.28 8.62
C ARG A 295 -11.80 13.17 8.81
N ALA A 296 -11.60 14.42 9.17
CA ALA A 296 -12.68 15.39 9.34
C ALA A 296 -13.39 15.69 8.02
N LEU A 297 -12.65 15.74 6.91
CA LEU A 297 -13.19 16.05 5.58
C LEU A 297 -13.79 14.83 4.86
N LEU A 298 -13.39 13.61 5.23
CA LEU A 298 -13.88 12.36 4.63
C LEU A 298 -15.42 12.27 4.51
N PRO A 299 -16.23 12.50 5.57
CA PRO A 299 -17.69 12.36 5.46
C PRO A 299 -18.34 13.40 4.55
N PHE A 300 -17.69 14.56 4.33
CA PHE A 300 -18.18 15.60 3.44
C PHE A 300 -17.82 15.32 1.98
N ALA A 301 -16.59 14.86 1.74
CA ALA A 301 -16.10 14.50 0.41
C ALA A 301 -16.74 13.19 -0.09
N VAL A 302 -16.76 12.15 0.76
CA VAL A 302 -17.26 10.81 0.45
C VAL A 302 -18.31 10.39 1.49
N PRO A 303 -19.55 10.91 1.39
CA PRO A 303 -20.64 10.55 2.29
C PRO A 303 -21.03 9.07 2.17
N ASN A 304 -21.84 8.58 3.12
CA ASN A 304 -22.23 7.16 3.14
C ASN A 304 -23.19 6.75 2.02
N ASP A 305 -23.80 7.70 1.29
CA ASP A 305 -24.70 7.43 0.16
C ASP A 305 -23.93 7.44 -1.17
N TRP A 306 -24.01 6.34 -1.92
CA TRP A 306 -23.37 6.18 -3.22
C TRP A 306 -23.76 7.24 -4.25
N ARG A 307 -24.99 7.75 -4.21
CA ARG A 307 -25.45 8.79 -5.15
C ARG A 307 -24.74 10.11 -4.90
N LEU A 308 -24.60 10.47 -3.62
CA LEU A 308 -23.89 11.67 -3.20
C LEU A 308 -22.39 11.56 -3.49
N VAL A 309 -21.82 10.37 -3.30
CA VAL A 309 -20.42 10.10 -3.67
C VAL A 309 -20.18 10.33 -5.16
N LEU A 310 -21.01 9.74 -6.03
CA LEU A 310 -20.88 9.93 -7.48
C LEU A 310 -21.06 11.40 -7.89
N ARG A 311 -22.00 12.12 -7.28
CA ARG A 311 -22.17 13.57 -7.49
C ARG A 311 -20.90 14.34 -7.13
N ASN A 312 -20.37 14.11 -5.92
CA ASN A 312 -19.20 14.83 -5.42
C ASN A 312 -17.95 14.54 -6.27
N ILE A 313 -17.76 13.30 -6.72
CA ILE A 313 -16.67 12.93 -7.64
C ILE A 313 -16.85 13.56 -9.01
N GLY A 314 -18.07 13.58 -9.53
CA GLY A 314 -18.39 14.26 -10.78
C GLY A 314 -18.00 15.74 -10.72
N LEU A 315 -18.38 16.43 -9.64
CA LEU A 315 -17.99 17.82 -9.40
C LEU A 315 -16.46 17.99 -9.27
N PHE A 316 -15.80 17.10 -8.53
CA PHE A 316 -14.35 17.12 -8.37
C PHE A 316 -13.63 16.96 -9.72
N LEU A 317 -14.04 16.00 -10.56
CA LEU A 317 -13.46 15.79 -11.88
C LEU A 317 -13.75 16.97 -12.83
N MET A 318 -14.94 17.57 -12.75
CA MET A 318 -15.28 18.77 -13.54
C MET A 318 -14.37 19.96 -13.21
N VAL A 319 -13.88 20.07 -11.97
CA VAL A 319 -12.91 21.11 -11.58
C VAL A 319 -11.49 20.69 -11.94
N LEU A 320 -11.12 19.43 -11.71
CA LEU A 320 -9.76 18.93 -11.89
C LEU A 320 -9.34 18.87 -13.36
N ILE A 321 -10.23 18.43 -14.27
CA ILE A 321 -9.89 18.22 -15.69
C ILE A 321 -9.50 19.54 -16.38
N PRO A 322 -10.26 20.65 -16.25
CA PRO A 322 -9.86 21.93 -16.84
C PRO A 322 -8.53 22.47 -16.28
N ILE A 323 -8.31 22.34 -14.97
CA ILE A 323 -7.06 22.75 -14.31
C ILE A 323 -5.88 21.92 -14.83
N GLY A 324 -6.07 20.60 -14.96
CA GLY A 324 -5.09 19.69 -15.53
C GLY A 324 -4.68 20.05 -16.95
N ILE A 325 -5.66 20.37 -17.80
CA ILE A 325 -5.44 20.74 -19.21
C ILE A 325 -4.73 22.10 -19.33
N HIS A 326 -5.11 23.10 -18.51
CA HIS A 326 -4.58 24.45 -18.62
C HIS A 326 -3.16 24.59 -18.03
N ASP A 327 -2.93 23.98 -16.86
CA ASP A 327 -1.67 24.15 -16.12
C ASP A 327 -0.68 22.99 -16.37
N GLY A 328 -1.04 22.03 -17.21
CA GLY A 328 -0.24 20.81 -17.45
C GLY A 328 -0.13 19.92 -16.22
N MET A 329 -1.02 20.09 -15.24
CA MET A 329 -0.98 19.40 -13.95
C MET A 329 -1.53 17.97 -13.97
N PHE A 330 -2.23 17.57 -15.02
CA PHE A 330 -2.82 16.25 -15.21
C PHE A 330 -2.97 16.02 -16.72
#